data_AF-A0A8T7A9I3-F1
#
_entry.id   AF-A0A8T7A9I3-F1
#
_cell.length_a   1.000
_cell.length_b   1.000
_cell.length_c   1.000
_cell.angle_alpha   90.00
_cell.angle_beta   90.00
_cell.angle_gamma   90.00
#
_symmetry.space_group_name_H-M   'P 1'
#
loop_
_entity.id
_entity.type
_entity.pdbx_description
1 polymer ?
#
loop_
_entity_poly.entity_id
_entity_poly.type
_entity_poly.pdbx_seq_one_letter_code
_entity_poly.pdbx_strand_id
1 'polypeptide(L)' 'MTKWREHYSTIGPHSSLNYMTPVAFANQAA' A
#
# COMPACT_ATOMS: atom_id res chain seq x y z
N MET A 1 -15.68 12.26 -3.24
CA MET A 1 -15.81 11.23 -2.18
C MET A 1 -14.87 10.07 -2.50
N THR A 2 -13.60 10.14 -2.08
CA THR A 2 -12.56 9.12 -2.41
C THR A 2 -11.56 8.85 -1.28
N LYS A 3 -11.68 9.53 -0.14
CA LYS A 3 -10.74 9.41 0.98
C LYS A 3 -10.53 7.99 1.47
N TRP A 4 -11.59 7.19 1.52
CA TRP A 4 -11.48 5.79 1.97
C TRP A 4 -10.68 4.95 0.96
N ARG A 5 -10.88 5.16 -0.35
CA ARG A 5 -10.17 4.41 -1.40
C ARG A 5 -8.69 4.72 -1.39
N GLU A 6 -8.33 6.01 -1.29
CA GLU A 6 -6.94 6.46 -1.24
C GLU A 6 -6.24 5.96 0.03
N HIS A 7 -6.94 6.01 1.17
CA HIS A 7 -6.42 5.49 2.43
C HIS A 7 -6.13 3.98 2.32
N TYR A 8 -7.12 3.16 1.95
CA TYR A 8 -6.95 1.71 1.85
C TYR A 8 -5.92 1.29 0.81
N SER A 9 -5.77 2.02 -0.30
CA SER A 9 -4.72 1.76 -1.28
C SER A 9 -3.32 1.86 -0.68
N THR A 10 -3.09 2.76 0.26
CA THR A 10 -1.75 2.99 0.86
C THR A 10 -1.48 2.16 2.12
N ILE A 11 -2.52 1.83 2.89
CA ILE A 11 -2.37 1.09 4.16
C ILE A 11 -2.66 -0.41 4.04
N GLY A 12 -3.34 -0.82 2.96
CA GLY A 12 -3.72 -2.22 2.77
C GLY A 12 -2.50 -3.07 2.40
N PRO A 13 -2.29 -4.23 3.03
CA PRO A 13 -1.35 -5.23 2.53
C PRO A 13 -1.89 -5.77 1.20
N HIS A 14 -1.10 -5.63 0.13
CA HIS A 14 -1.49 -6.14 -1.19
C HIS A 14 -0.91 -7.53 -1.37
N SER A 15 -1.73 -8.50 -1.76
CA SER A 15 -1.24 -9.86 -2.10
C SER A 15 -0.20 -9.82 -3.23
N SER A 16 -0.36 -8.88 -4.17
CA SER A 16 0.60 -8.61 -5.25
C SER A 16 1.95 -8.05 -4.77
N LEU A 17 2.01 -7.48 -3.56
CA LEU A 17 3.24 -6.95 -2.95
C LEU A 17 3.74 -7.89 -1.84
N ASN A 18 3.47 -9.20 -1.93
CA ASN A 18 3.83 -10.17 -0.89
C ASN A 18 3.27 -9.80 0.51
N TYR A 19 2.02 -9.32 0.56
CA TYR A 19 1.37 -8.80 1.77
C TYR A 19 2.00 -7.54 2.38
N MET A 20 2.81 -6.82 1.62
CA MET A 20 3.37 -5.54 2.05
C MET A 20 2.46 -4.39 1.64
N THR A 21 2.53 -3.29 2.39
CA THR A 21 1.88 -2.04 1.99
C THR A 21 2.73 -1.36 0.91
N PRO A 22 2.15 -0.55 0.01
CA PRO A 22 2.92 0.13 -1.03
C PRO A 22 4.00 1.05 -0.46
N VAL A 23 3.77 1.63 0.72
CA VAL A 23 4.76 2.44 1.43
C VAL A 23 5.94 1.58 1.90
N ALA A 24 5.67 0.40 2.49
CA ALA A 24 6.73 -0.51 2.90
C ALA A 24 7.54 -1.03 1.71
N PHE A 25 6.87 -1.34 0.59
CA PHE A 25 7.52 -1.76 -0.65
C PHE A 25 8.38 -0.63 -1.26
N ALA A 26 7.86 0.61 -1.32
CA ALA A 26 8.61 1.76 -1.83
C ALA A 26 9.88 2.05 -1.00
N ASN A 27 9.82 1.87 0.33
CA ASN A 27 10.98 2.06 1.21
C ASN A 27 12.05 0.96 1.08
N GLN A 28 11.71 -0.23 0.56
CA GLN A 28 12.73 -1.27 0.26
C GLN A 28 13.50 -1.00 -1.02
N ALA A 29 12.97 -0.18 -1.92
CA ALA A 29 13.60 0.17 -3.19
C ALA A 29 14.53 1.40 -3.08
N ALA A 30 14.74 1.92 -1.87
CA ALA A 30 15.58 3.09 -1.57
C ALA A 30 17.01 2.73 -1.18
#